data_AF-A0A7Z0TMU4-F1
#
_entry.id   AF-A0A7Z0TMU4-F1
#
_cell.length_a   1.000
_cell.length_b   1.000
_cell.length_c   1.000
_cell.angle_alpha   90.00
_cell.angle_beta   90.00
_cell.angle_gamma   90.00
#
_symmetry.space_group_name_H-M   'P 1'
#
loop_
_entity.id
_entity.type
_entity.pdbx_description
1 polymer ?
#
loop_
_entity_poly.entity_id
_entity_poly.type
_entity_poly.pdbx_seq_one_letter_code
_entity_poly.pdbx_strand_id
1 'polypeptide(L)'
;MRWLVGWSSAAAGQRPPGADLFGEYGEPGGYADEFEDDNPEPVGAQLLWGGPDPLWAVGDWRPDETRVLVADERARIAVVGLCGASDDQLLAGLFAARGGALRHLTAWPGSYTVVVQVDRRTTVCGDLAGARPVFHTPWRG
;
A
#
# COMPACT_ATOMS: atom_id res chain seq x y z
N MET A 1 -12.81 6.01 17.49
CA MET A 1 -12.71 5.69 16.06
C MET A 1 -12.58 6.98 15.29
N ARG A 2 -11.51 7.16 14.51
CA ARG A 2 -11.31 8.34 13.66
C ARG A 2 -10.66 7.86 12.36
N TRP A 3 -11.45 7.20 11.53
CA TRP A 3 -11.05 6.64 10.23
C TRP A 3 -11.80 7.31 9.07
N LEU A 4 -11.98 8.63 9.16
CA LEU A 4 -12.43 9.41 8.00
C LEU A 4 -11.18 9.65 7.15
N VAL A 5 -10.99 8.78 6.16
CA VAL A 5 -9.95 8.92 5.15
C VAL A 5 -10.64 9.47 3.90
N GLY A 6 -10.31 10.70 3.54
CA GLY A 6 -10.66 11.25 2.22
C GLY A 6 -9.73 10.66 1.17
N TRP A 7 -10.20 10.63 -0.07
CA TRP A 7 -9.37 10.32 -1.24
C TRP A 7 -9.11 11.62 -1.99
N SER A 8 -7.89 11.82 -2.49
CA SER A 8 -7.54 12.97 -3.32
C SER A 8 -6.71 12.53 -4.52
N SER A 9 -6.97 13.11 -5.68
CA SER A 9 -6.09 12.96 -6.84
C SER A 9 -4.93 13.96 -6.84
N ALA A 10 -4.99 14.99 -5.97
CA ALA A 10 -3.90 15.94 -5.79
C ALA A 10 -2.65 15.20 -5.29
N ALA A 11 -1.69 14.93 -6.18
CA ALA A 11 -0.44 14.26 -5.88
C ALA A 11 0.15 14.79 -4.57
N ALA A 12 0.39 13.90 -3.59
CA ALA A 12 1.12 14.24 -2.37
C ALA A 12 2.63 14.42 -2.63
N GLY A 13 3.00 14.88 -3.84
CA GLY A 13 4.33 15.26 -4.26
C GLY A 13 4.43 16.78 -4.33
N GLN A 14 5.51 17.34 -3.78
CA GLN A 14 5.79 18.76 -3.77
C GLN A 14 5.74 19.33 -5.20
N ARG A 15 4.65 20.01 -5.58
CA ARG A 15 4.61 20.84 -6.79
C ARG A 15 5.70 21.90 -6.62
N PRO A 16 6.70 21.99 -7.52
CA PRO A 16 7.69 23.05 -7.43
C PRO A 16 6.98 24.41 -7.47
N PRO A 17 7.31 25.35 -6.56
CA PRO A 17 6.76 26.69 -6.62
C PRO A 17 7.32 27.37 -7.87
N GLY A 18 6.51 27.52 -8.92
CA GLY A 18 6.96 28.24 -10.12
C GLY A 18 6.16 28.04 -11.42
N ALA A 19 5.05 27.30 -11.43
CA ALA A 19 4.15 27.32 -12.60
C ALA A 19 3.01 28.30 -12.33
N ASP A 20 3.24 29.55 -12.71
CA ASP A 20 2.29 30.66 -12.65
C ASP A 20 0.95 30.25 -13.27
N LEU A 21 -0.14 30.33 -12.50
CA LEU A 21 -1.49 29.94 -12.93
C LEU A 21 -2.14 30.91 -13.94
N PHE A 22 -1.37 31.85 -14.47
CA PHE A 22 -1.81 32.81 -15.49
C PHE A 22 -0.71 33.01 -16.53
N GLY A 23 -0.46 31.96 -17.31
CA GLY A 23 0.32 32.06 -18.55
C GLY A 23 -0.38 32.98 -19.56
N GLU A 24 0.41 33.88 -20.13
CA GLU A 24 0.11 34.76 -21.25
C GLU A 24 -0.54 34.00 -22.42
N TYR A 25 -1.56 34.60 -23.05
CA TYR A 25 -2.30 34.01 -24.17
C TYR A 25 -1.34 33.61 -25.32
N GLY A 26 -1.06 32.31 -25.47
CA GLY A 26 -0.23 31.80 -26.56
C GLY A 26 -0.38 30.29 -26.79
N GLU A 27 -0.72 29.94 -28.03
CA GLU A 27 -0.66 28.62 -28.70
C GLU A 27 -1.74 27.55 -28.35
N PRO A 28 -2.73 27.32 -29.24
CA PRO A 28 -3.66 26.18 -29.14
C PRO A 28 -2.96 24.91 -29.63
N GLY A 29 -2.09 24.34 -28.80
CA GLY A 29 -1.37 23.10 -29.16
C GLY A 29 -0.69 22.36 -28.02
N GLY A 30 -0.77 22.85 -26.77
CA GLY A 30 0.00 22.33 -25.64
C GLY A 30 -0.79 21.58 -24.56
N TYR A 31 -2.03 21.16 -24.81
CA TYR A 31 -2.75 20.26 -23.89
C TYR A 31 -2.27 18.81 -24.06
N ALA A 32 -0.96 18.58 -23.90
CA ALA A 32 -0.45 17.22 -23.80
C ALA A 32 -0.75 16.73 -22.38
N ASP A 33 -1.73 15.83 -22.24
CA ASP A 33 -1.77 14.72 -21.28
C ASP A 33 -1.31 14.95 -19.81
N GLU A 34 -1.39 16.16 -19.26
CA GLU A 34 -1.00 16.43 -17.86
C GLU A 34 -1.94 15.79 -16.82
N PHE A 35 -2.99 15.09 -17.25
CA PHE A 35 -3.95 14.38 -16.39
C PHE A 35 -3.78 12.85 -16.40
N GLU A 36 -2.75 12.31 -17.07
CA GLU A 36 -2.57 10.84 -17.18
C GLU A 36 -2.19 10.14 -15.85
N ASP A 37 -1.91 10.87 -14.76
CA ASP A 37 -1.37 10.29 -13.52
C ASP A 37 -2.12 10.67 -12.22
N ASP A 38 -3.39 11.09 -12.31
CA ASP A 38 -4.21 11.48 -11.15
C ASP A 38 -4.84 10.25 -10.45
N ASN A 39 -4.05 9.21 -10.20
CA ASN A 39 -4.53 8.01 -9.49
C ASN A 39 -4.90 8.40 -8.04
N PRO A 40 -6.14 8.16 -7.57
CA PRO A 40 -6.57 8.63 -6.26
C PRO A 40 -5.70 8.04 -5.15
N GLU A 41 -5.10 8.91 -4.35
CA GLU A 41 -4.31 8.56 -3.18
C GLU A 41 -5.09 8.83 -1.89
N PRO A 42 -4.94 8.02 -0.83
CA PRO A 42 -5.60 8.29 0.44
C PRO A 42 -4.92 9.47 1.16
N VAL A 43 -5.71 10.42 1.64
CA VAL A 43 -5.19 11.59 2.36
C VAL A 43 -4.59 11.17 3.70
N GLY A 44 -3.38 11.67 3.99
CA GLY A 44 -2.67 11.34 5.24
C GLY A 44 -2.10 9.92 5.26
N ALA A 45 -1.95 9.29 4.10
CA ALA A 45 -1.34 7.99 3.95
C ALA A 45 0.19 8.04 3.96
N GLN A 46 0.79 6.94 4.41
CA GLN A 46 2.16 6.54 4.11
C GLN A 46 2.15 5.47 3.01
N LEU A 47 2.91 5.69 1.95
CA LEU A 47 3.14 4.65 0.93
C LEU A 47 4.03 3.54 1.51
N LEU A 48 3.50 2.32 1.56
CA LEU A 48 4.27 1.13 1.94
C LEU A 48 4.99 0.53 0.72
N TRP A 49 4.33 0.52 -0.44
CA TRP A 49 4.98 0.25 -1.72
C TRP A 49 4.17 0.83 -2.89
N GLY A 50 4.86 1.17 -3.99
CA GLY A 50 4.25 1.68 -5.23
C GLY A 50 3.99 0.60 -6.30
N GLY A 51 3.87 1.03 -7.55
CA GLY A 51 3.59 0.19 -8.71
C GLY A 51 2.11 0.22 -9.11
N PRO A 52 1.66 -0.68 -10.01
CA PRO A 52 0.29 -0.67 -10.52
C PRO A 52 -0.77 -0.98 -9.46
N ASP A 53 -0.38 -1.68 -8.40
CA ASP A 53 -1.22 -2.00 -7.24
C ASP A 53 -0.51 -1.48 -5.96
N PRO A 54 -0.58 -0.16 -5.69
CA PRO A 54 0.10 0.43 -4.54
C PRO A 54 -0.53 -0.05 -3.22
N LEU A 55 0.27 -0.07 -2.16
CA LEU A 55 -0.22 -0.29 -0.80
C LEU A 55 0.11 0.93 0.05
N TRP A 56 -0.93 1.44 0.71
CA TRP A 56 -0.86 2.57 1.62
C TRP A 56 -1.25 2.14 3.04
N ALA A 57 -0.54 2.65 4.02
CA ALA A 57 -0.95 2.64 5.42
C ALA A 57 -1.54 4.02 5.75
N VAL A 58 -2.77 4.04 6.27
CA VAL A 58 -3.40 5.30 6.73
C VAL A 58 -3.57 5.23 8.24
N GLY A 59 -3.39 6.35 8.93
CA GLY A 59 -3.49 6.42 10.40
C GLY A 59 -2.14 6.65 11.09
N ASP A 60 -2.15 6.60 12.42
CA ASP A 60 -1.02 6.91 13.30
C ASP A 60 -0.15 5.69 13.63
N TRP A 61 0.11 4.85 12.62
CA TRP A 61 0.97 3.67 12.78
C TRP A 61 2.37 4.05 13.22
N ARG A 62 2.89 3.35 14.22
CA ARG A 62 4.27 3.54 14.62
C ARG A 62 5.22 2.87 13.62
N PRO A 63 6.47 3.35 13.50
CA PRO A 63 7.45 2.73 12.61
C PRO A 63 7.67 1.23 12.86
N ASP A 64 7.57 0.77 14.10
CA ASP A 64 7.69 -0.64 14.49
C ASP A 64 6.42 -1.47 14.26
N GLU A 65 5.29 -0.83 13.98
CA GLU A 65 4.01 -1.47 13.66
C GLU A 65 3.79 -1.62 12.15
N THR A 66 4.72 -1.17 11.30
CA THR A 66 4.66 -1.40 9.86
C THR A 66 6.01 -1.93 9.37
N ARG A 67 6.00 -3.08 8.72
CA ARG A 67 7.21 -3.68 8.15
C ARG A 67 6.95 -4.10 6.72
N VAL A 68 7.86 -3.73 5.83
CA VAL A 68 7.79 -4.08 4.41
C VAL A 68 9.07 -4.77 4.00
N LEU A 69 8.94 -5.94 3.37
CA LEU A 69 10.06 -6.68 2.81
C LEU A 69 9.75 -7.01 1.35
N VAL A 70 10.76 -6.83 0.50
CA VAL A 70 10.71 -7.17 -0.92
C VAL A 70 11.70 -8.31 -1.12
N ALA A 71 11.21 -9.47 -1.54
CA ALA A 71 12.06 -10.62 -1.83
C ALA A 71 12.67 -10.52 -3.24
N ASP A 72 11.85 -10.13 -4.21
CA ASP A 72 12.23 -9.90 -5.61
C ASP A 72 11.20 -8.98 -6.29
N GLU A 73 11.34 -8.75 -7.60
CA GLU A 73 10.44 -7.91 -8.40
C GLU A 73 8.98 -8.40 -8.41
N ARG A 74 8.73 -9.64 -8.03
CA ARG A 74 7.43 -10.31 -8.10
C ARG A 74 6.84 -10.64 -6.73
N ALA A 75 7.62 -10.56 -5.65
CA ALA A 75 7.18 -11.00 -4.34
C ALA A 75 7.55 -9.98 -3.26
N ARG A 76 6.53 -9.45 -2.59
CA ARG A 76 6.65 -8.53 -1.46
C ARG A 76 5.62 -8.81 -0.38
N ILE A 77 5.99 -8.50 0.86
CA ILE A 77 5.17 -8.68 2.05
C ILE A 77 5.18 -7.40 2.89
N ALA A 78 4.00 -6.99 3.34
CA ALA A 78 3.82 -5.94 4.34
C ALA A 78 3.12 -6.54 5.54
N VAL A 79 3.57 -6.16 6.72
CA VAL A 79 2.95 -6.52 7.99
C VAL A 79 2.58 -5.24 8.71
N VAL A 80 1.32 -5.15 9.11
CA VAL A 80 0.73 -3.99 9.78
C VAL A 80 0.18 -4.45 11.13
N GLY A 81 0.70 -3.89 12.23
CA GLY A 81 0.45 -4.28 13.61
C GLY A 81 1.62 -5.02 14.25
N LEU A 82 1.41 -5.47 15.49
CA LEU A 82 2.42 -6.15 16.29
C LEU A 82 2.55 -7.60 15.85
N CYS A 83 3.65 -7.94 15.20
CA CYS A 83 3.96 -9.30 14.74
C CYS A 83 5.31 -9.74 15.30
N GLY A 84 5.35 -10.90 15.96
CA GLY A 84 6.56 -11.45 16.55
C GLY A 84 7.49 -12.20 15.59
N ALA A 85 7.18 -12.20 14.29
CA ALA A 85 8.07 -12.78 13.28
C ALA A 85 9.32 -11.92 13.07
N SER A 86 10.49 -12.54 12.96
CA SER A 86 11.68 -11.88 12.42
C SER A 86 11.56 -11.67 10.91
N ASP A 87 12.41 -10.81 10.36
CA ASP A 87 12.46 -10.55 8.91
C ASP A 87 12.75 -11.81 8.09
N ASP A 88 13.65 -12.68 8.57
CA ASP A 88 13.91 -13.99 7.94
C ASP A 88 12.67 -14.88 7.95
N GLN A 89 11.89 -14.86 9.03
CA GLN A 89 10.64 -15.62 9.12
C GLN A 89 9.57 -15.04 8.20
N LEU A 90 9.52 -13.71 8.02
CA LEU A 90 8.63 -13.05 7.06
C LEU A 90 8.98 -13.43 5.62
N LEU A 91 10.26 -13.43 5.27
CA LEU A 91 10.74 -13.86 3.95
C LEU A 91 10.45 -15.35 3.71
N ALA A 92 10.72 -16.22 4.69
CA ALA A 92 10.37 -17.64 4.59
C ALA A 92 8.86 -17.85 4.42
N GLY A 93 8.04 -17.09 5.14
CA GLY A 93 6.58 -17.09 5.00
C GLY A 93 6.12 -16.62 3.61
N LEU A 94 6.73 -15.56 3.07
CA LEU A 94 6.47 -15.05 1.72
C LEU A 94 6.78 -16.10 0.65
N PHE A 95 7.92 -16.80 0.74
CA PHE A 95 8.26 -17.87 -0.21
C PHE A 95 7.30 -19.06 -0.10
N ALA A 96 6.88 -19.44 1.11
CA ALA A 96 5.86 -20.47 1.30
C ALA A 96 4.50 -20.04 0.71
N ALA A 97 4.10 -18.77 0.92
CA ALA A 97 2.87 -18.20 0.39
C ALA A 97 2.86 -18.14 -1.15
N ARG A 98 4.01 -17.87 -1.78
CA ARG A 98 4.20 -17.95 -3.25
C ARG A 98 3.90 -19.36 -3.78
N GLY A 99 4.18 -20.41 -3.01
CA GLY A 99 3.80 -21.79 -3.30
C GLY A 99 2.36 -22.16 -2.89
N GLY A 100 1.54 -21.21 -2.45
CA GLY A 100 0.15 -21.42 -2.03
C GLY A 100 -0.05 -21.74 -0.55
N ALA A 101 1.02 -21.82 0.25
CA ALA A 101 0.94 -22.21 1.66
C ALA A 101 0.65 -21.00 2.59
N LEU A 102 -0.47 -20.30 2.35
CA LEU A 102 -0.83 -19.05 3.06
C LEU A 102 -0.92 -19.18 4.59
N ARG A 103 -1.21 -20.38 5.12
CA ARG A 103 -1.28 -20.65 6.56
C ARG A 103 0.00 -20.29 7.34
N HIS A 104 1.16 -20.23 6.67
CA HIS A 104 2.41 -19.83 7.31
C HIS A 104 2.39 -18.35 7.73
N LEU A 105 1.60 -17.52 7.05
CA LEU A 105 1.48 -16.09 7.33
C LEU A 105 0.64 -15.79 8.58
N THR A 106 -0.10 -16.77 9.12
CA THR A 106 -0.98 -16.59 10.28
C THR A 106 -0.40 -17.20 11.55
N ALA A 107 0.76 -17.86 11.46
CA ALA A 107 1.31 -18.70 12.52
C ALA A 107 2.19 -17.94 13.53
N TRP A 108 2.46 -16.66 13.29
CA TRP A 108 3.30 -15.85 14.17
C TRP A 108 2.49 -15.28 15.33
N PRO A 109 3.09 -15.14 16.53
CA PRO A 109 2.42 -14.50 17.65
C PRO A 109 2.20 -13.01 17.37
N GLY A 110 1.06 -12.47 17.79
CA GLY A 110 0.76 -11.05 17.72
C GLY A 110 -0.65 -10.73 17.23
N SER A 111 -0.89 -9.45 16.97
CA SER A 111 -2.11 -8.93 16.36
C SER A 111 -1.72 -8.07 15.17
N TYR A 112 -1.86 -8.66 13.99
CA TYR A 112 -1.36 -8.08 12.76
C TYR A 112 -2.22 -8.44 11.55
N THR A 113 -2.05 -7.67 10.49
CA THR A 113 -2.53 -7.96 9.15
C THR A 113 -1.33 -8.07 8.22
N VAL A 114 -1.26 -9.14 7.46
CA VAL A 114 -0.27 -9.38 6.43
C VAL A 114 -0.91 -9.08 5.08
N VAL A 115 -0.24 -8.26 4.27
CA VAL A 115 -0.53 -8.10 2.84
C VAL A 115 0.63 -8.72 2.09
N VAL A 116 0.36 -9.70 1.23
CA VAL A 116 1.35 -10.27 0.33
C VAL A 116 0.93 -9.99 -1.09
N GLN A 117 1.87 -9.52 -1.90
CA GLN A 117 1.73 -9.51 -3.34
C GLN A 117 2.73 -10.49 -3.96
N VAL A 118 2.19 -11.44 -4.74
CA VAL A 118 2.96 -12.37 -5.57
C VAL A 118 2.45 -12.24 -7.00
N ASP A 119 3.31 -11.87 -7.93
CA ASP A 119 2.97 -11.48 -9.29
C ASP A 119 1.83 -10.43 -9.26
N ARG A 120 0.67 -10.75 -9.85
CA ARG A 120 -0.53 -9.88 -9.86
C ARG A 120 -1.53 -10.19 -8.75
N ARG A 121 -1.22 -11.13 -7.85
CA ARG A 121 -2.14 -11.58 -6.81
C ARG A 121 -1.81 -10.91 -5.49
N THR A 122 -2.73 -10.09 -5.01
CA THR A 122 -2.70 -9.55 -3.65
C THR A 122 -3.53 -10.44 -2.73
N THR A 123 -2.96 -10.82 -1.58
CA THR A 123 -3.63 -11.59 -0.53
C THR A 123 -3.50 -10.83 0.78
N VAL A 124 -4.61 -10.73 1.51
CA VAL A 124 -4.66 -10.10 2.82
C VAL A 124 -5.08 -11.16 3.84
N CYS A 125 -4.32 -11.32 4.91
CA CYS A 125 -4.59 -12.28 5.99
C CYS A 125 -4.38 -11.61 7.36
N GLY A 126 -5.21 -11.96 8.34
CA GLY A 126 -4.98 -11.59 9.74
C GLY A 126 -4.12 -12.63 10.47
N ASP A 127 -3.79 -12.31 11.72
CA ASP A 127 -3.30 -13.30 12.68
C ASP A 127 -4.32 -14.44 12.91
N LEU A 128 -3.87 -15.55 13.49
CA LEU A 128 -4.71 -16.73 13.72
C LEU A 128 -5.94 -16.46 14.59
N ALA A 129 -5.88 -15.48 15.50
CA ALA A 129 -6.99 -15.12 16.37
C ALA A 129 -8.04 -14.24 15.66
N GLY A 130 -7.73 -13.72 14.47
CA GLY A 130 -8.61 -12.82 13.73
C GLY A 130 -8.82 -11.50 14.47
N ALA A 131 -7.81 -11.02 15.20
CA ALA A 131 -7.94 -9.86 16.08
C ALA A 131 -8.29 -8.56 15.33
N ARG A 132 -7.99 -8.48 14.03
CA ARG A 132 -8.25 -7.33 13.17
C ARG A 132 -9.12 -7.75 11.97
N PRO A 133 -10.34 -7.19 11.80
CA PRO A 133 -11.19 -7.50 10.67
C PRO A 133 -10.61 -6.96 9.36
N VAL A 134 -10.81 -7.71 8.27
CA VAL A 134 -10.45 -7.30 6.92
C VAL A 134 -11.72 -7.00 6.13
N PHE A 135 -11.78 -5.82 5.52
CA PHE A 135 -12.87 -5.40 4.65
C PHE A 135 -12.35 -5.18 3.25
N HIS A 136 -13.18 -5.44 2.25
CA HIS A 136 -12.86 -5.19 0.85
C HIS A 136 -14.11 -4.74 0.09
N THR A 137 -13.89 -3.99 -0.98
CA THR A 137 -14.91 -3.67 -1.99
C THR A 137 -14.26 -3.84 -3.36
N PRO A 138 -14.97 -4.41 -4.35
CA PRO A 138 -14.47 -4.38 -5.72
C PRO A 138 -14.41 -2.93 -6.21
N TRP A 139 -13.37 -2.60 -6.96
CA TRP A 139 -13.30 -1.34 -7.70
C TRP A 139 -14.42 -1.30 -8.76
N ARG A 140 -15.07 -0.14 -8.93
CA ARG A 140 -16.20 0.03 -9.86
C ARG A 140 -15.97 1.07 -10.96
N GLY A 141 -14.82 1.76 -10.99
CA GLY A 141 -14.56 2.88 -11.89
C GLY A 141 -15.04 4.18 -11.26
#